data_AF-A0A534ZVY1-F1
#
_entry.id   AF-A0A534ZVY1-F1
#
_cell.length_a   1.000
_cell.length_b   1.000
_cell.length_c   1.000
_cell.angle_alpha   90.00
_cell.angle_beta   90.00
_cell.angle_gamma   90.00
#
_symmetry.space_group_name_H-M   'P 1'
#
loop_
_entity.id
_entity.type
_entity.pdbx_description
1 polymer ?
#
loop_
_entity_poly.entity_id
_entity_poly.type
_entity_poly.pdbx_seq_one_letter_code
_entity_poly.pdbx_strand_id
1 'polypeptide(L)'
;GGRRVPTKPLIEIGRAARKEDALAGLEQWKARHPEAAAHLRPADVLVDAMRGRSSTWTRVRVNLEHVPENLRPAQEPLDPDYPPAVPRRGDFTSASFRRSRRARREE
;
A
#
# COMPACT_ATOMS: atom_id res chain seq x y z
N GLY A 1 23.02 -6.47 9.94
CA GLY A 1 22.06 -6.89 8.90
C GLY A 1 21.83 -5.74 7.94
N GLY A 2 22.51 -5.76 6.79
CA GLY A 2 22.43 -4.68 5.81
C GLY A 2 21.08 -4.68 5.10
N ARG A 3 20.27 -3.66 5.34
CA ARG A 3 19.06 -3.41 4.56
C ARG A 3 19.52 -3.10 3.13
N ARG A 4 19.20 -3.97 2.18
CA ARG A 4 19.52 -3.75 0.75
C ARG A 4 18.94 -2.39 0.35
N VAL A 5 19.81 -1.41 0.11
CA VAL A 5 19.42 -0.13 -0.46
C VAL A 5 19.10 -0.41 -1.92
N PRO A 6 17.86 -0.17 -2.38
CA PRO A 6 17.55 -0.31 -3.80
C PRO A 6 18.40 0.69 -4.59
N THR A 7 19.25 0.19 -5.48
CA THR A 7 20.11 1.01 -6.34
C THR A 7 19.31 1.80 -7.38
N LYS A 8 18.07 1.35 -7.65
CA LYS A 8 17.14 1.99 -8.59
C LYS A 8 16.15 2.91 -7.85
N PRO A 9 15.75 4.04 -8.46
CA PRO A 9 14.74 4.94 -7.90
C PRO A 9 13.34 4.30 -8.01
N LEU A 10 13.00 3.43 -7.05
CA LEU A 10 11.77 2.64 -7.05
C LEU A 10 10.83 3.12 -5.95
N ILE A 11 9.68 3.67 -6.35
CA ILE A 11 8.66 4.18 -5.43
C ILE A 11 7.50 3.18 -5.29
N GLU A 12 6.90 3.15 -4.11
CA GLU A 12 5.66 2.40 -3.87
C GLU A 12 4.46 3.32 -4.06
N ILE A 13 3.50 2.91 -4.88
CA ILE A 13 2.33 3.74 -5.20
C ILE A 13 1.13 3.38 -4.32
N GLY A 14 0.85 2.09 -4.18
CA GLY A 14 -0.32 1.63 -3.46
C GLY A 14 -0.24 0.15 -3.07
N ARG A 15 -1.04 -0.20 -2.07
CA ARG A 15 -1.19 -1.54 -1.52
C ARG A 15 -2.67 -1.81 -1.28
N ALA A 16 -3.19 -2.87 -1.89
CA ALA A 16 -4.59 -3.24 -1.69
C ALA A 16 -4.77 -4.76 -1.65
N ALA A 17 -5.86 -5.21 -1.01
CA ALA A 17 -6.25 -6.61 -1.03
C ALA A 17 -6.61 -7.09 -2.45
N ARG A 18 -7.33 -6.25 -3.22
CA ARG A 18 -7.71 -6.54 -4.61
C ARG A 18 -6.73 -5.92 -5.58
N LYS A 19 -6.54 -6.61 -6.70
CA LYS A 19 -5.68 -6.12 -7.79
C LYS A 19 -6.27 -4.87 -8.42
N GLU A 20 -7.59 -4.82 -8.62
CA GLU A 20 -8.25 -3.64 -9.20
C GLU A 20 -8.00 -2.37 -8.39
N ASP A 21 -8.11 -2.46 -7.06
CA ASP A 21 -7.90 -1.32 -6.14
C ASP A 21 -6.44 -0.84 -6.19
N ALA A 22 -5.49 -1.77 -6.27
CA ALA A 22 -4.07 -1.41 -6.38
C ALA A 22 -3.76 -0.73 -7.72
N LEU A 23 -4.41 -1.16 -8.81
CA LEU A 23 -4.30 -0.52 -10.12
C LEU A 23 -4.97 0.86 -10.14
N ALA A 24 -6.08 1.06 -9.42
CA ALA A 24 -6.70 2.37 -9.27
C ALA A 24 -5.77 3.38 -8.59
N GLY A 25 -4.93 2.93 -7.64
CA GLY A 25 -3.87 3.77 -7.05
C GLY A 25 -2.83 4.20 -8.08
N LEU A 26 -2.44 3.31 -9.00
CA LEU A 26 -1.53 3.65 -10.11
C LEU A 26 -2.11 4.72 -11.03
N GLU A 27 -3.37 4.59 -11.42
CA GLU A 27 -4.01 5.56 -12.32
C GLU A 27 -4.13 6.94 -11.66
N GLN A 28 -4.46 7.01 -10.37
CA GLN A 28 -4.44 8.27 -9.61
C GLN A 28 -3.04 8.88 -9.54
N TRP A 29 -2.00 8.07 -9.34
CA TRP A 29 -0.63 8.56 -9.35
C TRP A 29 -0.20 9.09 -10.71
N LYS A 30 -0.57 8.41 -11.82
CA LYS A 30 -0.31 8.92 -13.17
C LYS A 30 -1.02 10.25 -13.43
N ALA A 31 -2.22 10.43 -12.89
CA ALA A 31 -2.96 11.68 -12.99
C ALA A 31 -2.29 12.82 -12.20
N ARG A 32 -1.67 12.51 -11.05
CA ARG A 32 -0.89 13.48 -10.26
C ARG A 32 0.46 13.81 -10.90
N HIS A 33 1.10 12.84 -11.55
CA HIS A 33 2.44 12.98 -12.15
C HIS A 33 2.45 12.61 -13.64
N PRO A 34 1.78 13.41 -14.49
CA PRO A 34 1.71 13.12 -15.92
C PRO A 34 3.10 13.17 -16.58
N GLU A 35 4.00 14.03 -16.08
CA GLU A 35 5.37 14.15 -16.60
C GLU A 35 6.19 12.87 -16.36
N ALA A 36 6.12 12.32 -15.15
CA ALA A 36 6.77 11.04 -14.85
C ALA A 36 6.11 9.89 -15.63
N ALA A 37 4.78 9.87 -15.70
CA ALA A 37 4.02 8.84 -16.40
C ALA A 37 4.32 8.79 -17.91
N ALA A 38 4.63 9.92 -18.54
CA ALA A 38 5.01 9.99 -19.96
C ALA A 38 6.34 9.25 -20.26
N HIS A 39 7.23 9.15 -19.28
CA HIS A 39 8.51 8.46 -19.40
C HIS A 39 8.47 6.99 -18.95
N LEU A 40 7.39 6.57 -18.28
CA LEU A 40 7.24 5.20 -17.83
C LEU A 40 6.95 4.25 -18.99
N ARG A 41 7.64 3.11 -18.96
CA ARG A 41 7.34 1.97 -19.83
C ARG A 41 6.41 1.01 -19.10
N PRO A 42 5.67 0.16 -19.84
CA PRO A 42 4.88 -0.91 -19.22
C PRO A 42 5.70 -1.82 -18.29
N ALA A 43 6.99 -1.99 -18.57
CA ALA A 43 7.92 -2.78 -17.74
C ALA A 43 8.32 -2.09 -16.42
N ASP A 44 8.12 -0.77 -16.30
CA ASP A 44 8.44 -0.02 -15.08
C ASP A 44 7.35 -0.14 -14.00
N VAL A 45 6.16 -0.60 -14.40
CA VAL A 45 5.04 -0.85 -13.51
C VAL A 45 5.16 -2.27 -12.96
N LEU A 46 5.49 -2.36 -11.68
CA LEU A 46 5.70 -3.62 -10.98
C LEU A 46 4.47 -3.91 -10.11
N VAL A 47 3.72 -4.95 -10.48
CA VAL A 47 2.55 -5.41 -9.73
C VAL A 47 2.92 -6.69 -8.99
N ASP A 48 3.28 -6.55 -7.71
CA ASP A 48 3.67 -7.66 -6.85
C ASP A 48 2.43 -8.27 -6.18
N ALA A 49 2.09 -9.50 -6.54
CA ALA A 49 1.11 -10.29 -5.79
C ALA A 49 1.81 -10.96 -4.59
N MET A 50 1.58 -10.44 -3.39
CA MET A 50 2.13 -10.98 -2.16
C MET A 50 1.12 -11.87 -1.45
N ARG A 51 1.60 -12.99 -0.93
CA ARG A 51 0.80 -13.92 -0.13
C ARG A 51 0.96 -13.56 1.35
N GLY A 52 -0.10 -13.04 1.95
CA GLY A 52 -0.18 -12.85 3.40
C GLY A 52 -0.46 -14.16 4.15
N ARG A 53 -0.62 -14.08 5.47
CA ARG A 53 -0.92 -15.23 6.34
C ARG A 53 -2.33 -15.79 6.11
N SER A 54 -3.28 -14.91 5.77
CA SER A 54 -4.70 -15.22 5.62
C SER A 54 -5.31 -14.76 4.28
N SER A 55 -4.71 -13.76 3.63
CA SER A 55 -5.20 -13.23 2.35
C SER A 55 -4.04 -12.84 1.43
N THR A 56 -4.25 -12.94 0.13
CA THR A 56 -3.37 -12.33 -0.88
C THR A 56 -3.59 -10.82 -0.92
N TRP A 57 -2.53 -10.08 -1.21
CA TRP A 57 -2.57 -8.65 -1.39
C TRP A 57 -1.63 -8.24 -2.51
N THR A 58 -1.96 -7.14 -3.15
CA THR A 58 -1.23 -6.60 -4.30
C THR A 58 -0.53 -5.33 -3.88
N ARG A 59 0.76 -5.21 -4.19
CA ARG A 59 1.51 -3.96 -4.10
C ARG A 59 1.88 -3.50 -5.49
N VAL A 60 1.63 -2.24 -5.79
CA VAL A 60 2.07 -1.60 -7.03
C VAL A 60 3.26 -0.71 -6.73
N ARG A 61 4.35 -0.91 -7.48
CA ARG A 61 5.55 -0.09 -7.45
C ARG A 61 5.83 0.45 -8.84
N VAL A 62 6.49 1.58 -8.90
CA VAL A 62 6.89 2.24 -10.14
C VAL A 62 8.40 2.48 -10.12
N ASN A 63 9.06 1.94 -11.14
CA ASN A 63 10.49 2.12 -11.36
C ASN A 63 10.75 3.40 -12.15
N LEU A 64 11.38 4.38 -11.51
CA LEU A 64 11.67 5.68 -12.12
C LEU A 64 13.01 5.69 -12.85
N GLU A 65 13.56 4.53 -13.24
CA GLU A 65 14.88 4.47 -13.90
C GLU A 65 14.88 5.20 -15.26
N HIS A 66 13.75 5.20 -15.96
CA HIS A 66 13.57 5.92 -17.22
C HIS A 66 13.12 7.37 -17.05
N VAL A 67 12.79 7.80 -15.82
CA VAL A 67 12.38 9.16 -15.52
C VAL A 67 13.63 10.00 -15.22
N PRO A 68 13.80 11.17 -15.87
CA PRO A 68 14.95 12.02 -15.63
C PRO A 68 14.89 12.63 -14.22
N GLU A 69 16.04 12.86 -13.58
CA GLU A 69 16.15 13.18 -12.15
C GLU A 69 15.36 14.42 -11.71
N ASN A 70 15.25 15.40 -12.60
CA ASN A 70 14.47 16.63 -12.41
C ASN A 70 12.95 16.40 -12.36
N LEU A 71 12.45 15.28 -12.89
CA LEU A 71 11.04 14.91 -12.93
C LEU A 71 10.72 13.71 -12.04
N ARG A 72 11.68 13.20 -11.25
CA ARG A 72 11.44 12.07 -10.36
C ARG A 72 10.63 12.52 -9.16
N PRO A 73 9.36 12.10 -9.02
CA PRO A 73 8.61 12.40 -7.82
C PRO A 73 9.23 11.68 -6.61
N ALA A 74 9.22 12.34 -5.46
CA ALA A 74 9.61 11.72 -4.21
C ALA A 74 8.60 10.61 -3.81
N GLN A 75 9.00 9.75 -2.88
CA GLN A 75 8.09 8.73 -2.32
C GLN A 75 6.88 9.42 -1.64
N GLU A 76 5.72 9.32 -2.28
CA GLU A 76 4.44 9.80 -1.74
C GLU A 76 3.80 8.82 -0.75
N PRO A 77 2.86 9.30 0.08
CA PRO A 77 2.00 8.42 0.87
C PRO A 77 1.21 7.48 -0.04
N LEU A 78 1.15 6.21 0.37
CA LEU A 78 0.48 5.12 -0.34
C LEU A 78 -1.03 5.41 -0.44
N ASP A 79 -1.57 5.36 -1.66
CA ASP A 79 -2.99 5.63 -1.89
C ASP A 79 -3.53 4.70 -3.00
N PRO A 80 -4.27 3.63 -2.66
CA PRO A 80 -4.71 3.24 -1.31
C PRO A 80 -3.61 2.53 -0.49
N ASP A 81 -3.59 2.76 0.83
CA ASP A 81 -2.80 1.96 1.81
C ASP A 81 -3.71 1.04 2.63
N TYR A 82 -4.41 0.13 1.94
CA TYR A 82 -5.32 -0.82 2.57
C TYR A 82 -4.89 -2.27 2.31
N PRO A 83 -3.71 -2.71 2.81
CA PRO A 83 -3.41 -4.13 2.86
C PRO A 83 -4.44 -4.82 3.78
N PRO A 84 -4.82 -6.08 3.52
CA PRO A 84 -5.65 -6.84 4.45
C PRO A 84 -4.96 -6.84 5.81
N ALA A 85 -5.72 -6.54 6.87
CA ALA A 85 -5.19 -6.33 8.21
C ALA A 85 -4.20 -7.42 8.60
N VAL A 86 -2.90 -7.12 8.50
CA VAL A 86 -1.88 -7.89 9.17
C VAL A 86 -1.97 -7.44 10.62
N PRO A 87 -2.35 -8.31 11.58
CA PRO A 87 -2.24 -7.92 12.98
C PRO A 87 -0.78 -7.55 13.20
N ARG A 88 -0.52 -6.28 13.53
CA ARG A 88 0.81 -5.86 13.96
C ARG A 88 1.19 -6.75 15.13
N ARG A 89 2.38 -7.36 15.11
CA ARG A 89 2.91 -8.05 16.29
C ARG A 89 3.06 -7.00 17.39
N GLY A 90 2.07 -6.92 18.27
CA GLY A 90 2.04 -5.97 19.38
C GLY A 90 0.66 -5.66 19.95
N ASP A 91 -0.41 -5.70 19.15
CA ASP A 91 -1.69 -5.11 19.57
C ASP A 91 -2.67 -6.17 20.10
N PHE A 92 -2.26 -6.89 21.15
CA PHE A 92 -3.16 -7.61 22.05
C PHE A 92 -3.28 -6.85 23.38
N THR A 93 -3.64 -5.57 23.36
CA THR A 93 -4.14 -4.93 24.58
C THR A 93 -5.60 -5.32 24.74
N SER A 94 -5.83 -6.25 25.65
CA SER A 94 -7.16 -6.70 26.05
C SER A 94 -7.92 -5.55 26.71
N ALA A 95 -8.85 -4.91 26.01
CA ALA A 95 -9.87 -4.10 26.65
C ALA A 95 -11.00 -3.84 25.67
N SER A 96 -12.03 -4.70 25.64
CA SER A 96 -13.41 -4.32 25.29
C SER A 96 -14.46 -5.42 25.47
N PHE A 97 -14.13 -6.58 26.06
CA PHE A 97 -15.17 -7.57 26.41
C PHE A 97 -15.56 -7.51 27.89
N ARG A 98 -16.15 -6.39 28.33
CA ARG A 98 -17.08 -6.40 29.48
C ARG A 98 -18.47 -5.93 29.04
N ARG A 99 -19.10 -6.85 28.30
CA ARG A 99 -20.44 -7.39 28.56
C ARG A 99 -21.30 -6.51 29.48
N SER A 100 -22.09 -5.65 28.87
CA SER A 100 -23.25 -4.97 29.46
C SER A 100 -24.13 -6.01 30.14
N ARG A 101 -24.12 -6.06 31.48
CA ARG A 101 -25.13 -6.78 32.25
C ARG A 101 -26.36 -5.90 32.35
N ARG A 102 -27.45 -6.41 31.75
CA ARG A 102 -28.84 -6.00 31.88
C ARG A 102 -29.15 -5.31 33.21
N ALA A 103 -29.56 -4.05 33.16
CA ALA A 103 -30.46 -3.47 34.14
C ALA A 103 -31.89 -3.80 33.69
N ARG A 104 -32.48 -4.83 34.30
CA ARG A 104 -33.93 -4.98 34.42
C ARG A 104 -34.19 -5.32 35.88
N ARG A 105 -34.68 -4.35 36.62
CA ARG A 105 -35.56 -4.59 37.76
C ARG A 105 -36.62 -3.51 37.72
N GLU A 106 -37.85 -3.98 37.53
CA GLU A 106 -39.08 -3.25 37.77
C GLU A 106 -39.28 -3.00 39.26
N GLU A 107 -40.18 -2.05 39.52
CA GLU A 107 -40.81 -1.64 40.79
C GLU A 107 -40.11 -0.54 41.60
#